data_AF-K2PEQ3-F1
#
_entry.id   AF-K2PEQ3-F1
#
_cell.length_a   1.000
_cell.length_b   1.000
_cell.length_c   1.000
_cell.angle_alpha   90.00
_cell.angle_beta   90.00
_cell.angle_gamma   90.00
#
_symmetry.space_group_name_H-M   'P 1'
#
loop_
_entity.id
_entity.type
_entity.pdbx_description
1 polymer ?
#
loop_
_entity_poly.entity_id
_entity_poly.type
_entity_poly.pdbx_seq_one_letter_code
_entity_poly.pdbx_strand_id
1 'polypeptide(L)'
;MRKMRKFSDIPTADFPMNDKTYYRLRAEIGSISAGFSNLGTSDGAEVANKMEAVFGALDDAWQTIRRIEAREERAMAGSVNYSPGGCIESEISQ
;
A
#
# COMPACT_ATOMS: atom_id res chain seq x y z
N MET A 1 -20.88 18.72 -3.70
CA MET A 1 -19.58 18.11 -4.06
C MET A 1 -19.49 16.74 -3.40
N ARG A 2 -19.25 15.64 -4.12
CA ARG A 2 -19.02 14.32 -3.50
C ARG A 2 -17.68 14.37 -2.76
N LYS A 3 -17.67 14.01 -1.47
CA LYS A 3 -16.43 13.86 -0.70
C LYS A 3 -15.61 12.73 -1.36
N MET A 4 -14.41 13.03 -1.84
CA MET A 4 -13.49 11.99 -2.33
C MET A 4 -13.06 11.15 -1.15
N ARG A 5 -13.18 9.82 -1.27
CA ARG A 5 -12.63 8.89 -0.26
C ARG A 5 -11.12 8.78 -0.45
N LYS A 6 -10.40 8.84 0.66
CA LYS A 6 -8.97 8.54 0.75
C LYS A 6 -8.73 7.03 0.82
N PHE A 7 -7.48 6.62 0.67
CA PHE A 7 -7.10 5.22 0.83
C PHE A 7 -7.25 4.79 2.29
N SER A 8 -6.77 5.63 3.20
CA SER A 8 -6.91 5.49 4.66
C SER A 8 -8.35 5.52 5.17
N ASP A 9 -9.34 5.93 4.36
CA ASP A 9 -10.76 5.86 4.73
C ASP A 9 -11.34 4.45 4.58
N ILE A 10 -10.65 3.54 3.89
CA ILE A 10 -11.08 2.16 3.67
C ILE A 10 -10.41 1.29 4.73
N PRO A 11 -11.16 0.58 5.59
CA PRO A 11 -10.58 -0.36 6.53
C PRO A 11 -9.70 -1.39 5.80
N THR A 12 -8.55 -1.75 6.37
CA THR A 12 -7.60 -2.69 5.76
C THR A 12 -8.28 -4.00 5.35
N ALA A 13 -9.22 -4.51 6.14
CA ALA A 13 -9.96 -5.73 5.82
C ALA A 13 -10.82 -5.62 4.54
N ASP A 14 -11.36 -4.43 4.28
CA ASP A 14 -12.25 -4.15 3.14
C ASP A 14 -11.48 -3.59 1.93
N PHE A 15 -10.17 -3.36 2.07
CA PHE A 15 -9.35 -2.86 0.99
C PHE A 15 -9.26 -3.89 -0.14
N PRO A 16 -9.48 -3.48 -1.42
CA PRO A 16 -9.55 -4.43 -2.56
C PRO A 16 -8.34 -5.38 -2.66
N MET A 17 -7.15 -4.87 -2.36
CA MET A 17 -5.96 -5.67 -2.13
C MET A 17 -5.45 -5.38 -0.72
N ASN A 18 -5.84 -6.21 0.23
CA ASN A 18 -5.33 -6.20 1.60
C ASN A 18 -4.17 -7.20 1.76
N ASP A 19 -3.55 -7.25 2.94
CA ASP A 19 -2.40 -8.13 3.21
C ASP A 19 -2.70 -9.59 2.84
N LYS A 20 -3.86 -10.10 3.24
CA LYS A 20 -4.28 -11.48 2.96
C LYS A 20 -4.38 -11.75 1.47
N THR A 21 -5.00 -10.84 0.72
CA THR A 21 -5.13 -10.96 -0.74
C THR A 21 -3.76 -10.87 -1.41
N TYR A 22 -2.90 -9.93 -1.01
CA TYR A 22 -1.54 -9.79 -1.54
C TYR A 22 -0.72 -11.07 -1.33
N TYR A 23 -0.66 -11.59 -0.10
CA TYR A 23 0.14 -12.79 0.20
C TYR A 23 -0.39 -14.03 -0.51
N ARG A 24 -1.72 -14.17 -0.64
CA ARG A 24 -2.32 -15.27 -1.42
C ARG A 24 -1.91 -15.20 -2.88
N LEU A 25 -2.10 -14.05 -3.54
CA LEU A 25 -1.75 -13.88 -4.95
C LEU A 25 -0.26 -14.10 -5.20
N ARG A 26 0.59 -13.57 -4.31
CA ARG A 26 2.04 -13.79 -4.34
C ARG A 26 2.39 -15.27 -4.30
N ALA A 27 1.78 -16.04 -3.41
CA ALA A 27 2.03 -17.47 -3.28
C ALA A 27 1.54 -18.27 -4.50
N GLU A 28 0.36 -17.92 -5.03
CA GLU A 28 -0.22 -18.56 -6.21
C GLU A 28 0.65 -18.30 -7.45
N ILE A 29 1.02 -17.04 -7.73
CA ILE A 29 1.89 -16.67 -8.85
C ILE A 29 3.24 -17.39 -8.75
N GLY A 30 3.85 -17.40 -7.57
CA GLY A 30 5.11 -18.09 -7.34
C GLY A 30 5.02 -19.59 -7.58
N SER A 31 3.94 -20.23 -7.13
CA SER A 31 3.71 -21.66 -7.34
C SER A 31 3.51 -22.00 -8.82
N ILE A 32 2.79 -21.16 -9.57
CA ILE A 32 2.60 -21.32 -11.02
C ILE A 32 3.95 -21.18 -11.75
N SER A 33 4.73 -20.13 -11.43
CA SER A 33 6.05 -19.92 -12.03
C SER A 33 6.97 -21.13 -11.82
N ALA A 34 7.04 -21.63 -10.57
CA ALA A 34 7.81 -22.82 -10.24
C ALA A 34 7.32 -24.06 -10.99
N GLY A 35 6.00 -24.24 -11.11
CA GLY A 35 5.39 -25.35 -11.86
C GLY A 35 5.83 -25.39 -13.32
N PHE A 36 5.85 -24.25 -14.02
CA PHE A 36 6.31 -24.17 -15.40
C PHE A 36 7.84 -24.29 -15.53
N SER A 37 8.59 -23.71 -14.60
CA SER A 37 10.06 -23.84 -14.55
C SER A 37 10.47 -25.32 -14.42
N ASN A 38 9.76 -26.08 -13.60
CA ASN A 38 10.02 -27.50 -13.36
C ASN A 38 9.78 -28.40 -14.59
N LEU A 39 9.14 -27.92 -15.65
CA LEU A 39 9.01 -28.67 -16.90
C LEU A 39 10.35 -28.85 -17.62
N GLY A 40 11.33 -27.98 -17.35
CA GLY A 40 12.67 -28.06 -17.96
C GLY A 40 12.68 -27.80 -19.47
N THR A 41 11.64 -27.14 -20.00
CA THR A 41 11.53 -26.80 -21.43
C THR A 41 11.71 -25.30 -21.67
N SER A 42 12.04 -24.91 -22.90
CA SER A 42 12.11 -23.50 -23.31
C SER A 42 10.78 -22.78 -23.08
N ASP A 43 9.68 -23.44 -23.44
CA ASP A 43 8.34 -22.85 -23.36
C ASP A 43 7.90 -22.73 -21.89
N GLY A 44 8.25 -23.71 -21.06
CA GLY A 44 8.04 -23.64 -19.61
C GLY A 44 8.82 -22.48 -18.98
N ALA A 45 10.08 -22.30 -19.36
CA ALA A 45 10.89 -21.16 -18.92
C ALA A 45 10.30 -19.82 -19.38
N GLU A 46 9.79 -19.73 -20.62
CA GLU A 46 9.14 -18.52 -21.11
C GLU A 46 7.91 -18.16 -20.26
N VAL A 47 7.05 -19.12 -19.95
CA VAL A 47 5.86 -18.88 -19.11
C VAL A 47 6.26 -18.51 -17.69
N ALA A 48 7.25 -19.19 -17.10
CA ALA A 48 7.77 -18.86 -15.76
C ALA A 48 8.25 -17.40 -15.69
N ASN A 49 9.03 -16.95 -16.67
CA ASN A 49 9.51 -15.56 -16.76
C ASN A 49 8.35 -14.55 -16.84
N LYS A 50 7.29 -14.86 -17.60
CA LYS A 50 6.09 -14.00 -17.63
C LYS A 50 5.38 -13.94 -16.28
N MET A 51 5.32 -15.05 -15.55
CA MET A 51 4.74 -15.08 -14.20
C MET A 51 5.58 -14.30 -13.19
N GLU A 52 6.91 -14.32 -13.32
CA GLU A 52 7.79 -13.46 -12.52
C GLU A 52 7.55 -11.97 -12.80
N ALA A 53 7.30 -11.58 -14.06
CA ALA A 53 6.92 -10.22 -14.38
C ALA A 53 5.57 -9.81 -13.74
N VAL A 54 4.60 -10.73 -13.70
CA VAL A 54 3.33 -10.51 -12.97
C VAL A 54 3.58 -10.33 -11.48
N PHE A 55 4.49 -11.12 -10.89
CA PHE A 55 4.89 -10.95 -9.49
C PHE A 55 5.48 -9.57 -9.22
N GLY A 56 6.36 -9.07 -10.09
CA GLY A 56 6.92 -7.72 -9.98
C GLY A 56 5.84 -6.63 -10.01
N ALA A 57 4.92 -6.71 -10.97
CA ALA A 57 3.81 -5.75 -11.07
C ALA A 57 2.87 -5.78 -9.85
N LEU A 58 2.63 -6.97 -9.27
CA LEU A 58 1.86 -7.11 -8.04
C LEU A 58 2.55 -6.42 -6.85
N ASP A 59 3.87 -6.61 -6.72
CA ASP A 59 4.64 -5.99 -5.64
C ASP A 59 4.68 -4.46 -5.77
N ASP A 60 4.90 -3.94 -6.98
CA ASP A 60 4.89 -2.51 -7.26
C ASP A 60 3.54 -1.86 -6.90
N ALA A 61 2.44 -2.51 -7.24
CA ALA A 61 1.09 -2.06 -6.89
C ALA A 61 0.91 -2.04 -5.37
N TRP A 62 1.35 -3.09 -4.68
CA TRP A 62 1.28 -3.19 -3.23
C TRP A 62 2.10 -2.09 -2.52
N GLN A 63 3.35 -1.89 -2.92
CA GLN A 63 4.19 -0.81 -2.38
C GLN A 63 3.60 0.57 -2.66
N THR A 64 2.91 0.75 -3.79
CA THR A 64 2.24 2.00 -4.11
C THR A 64 1.07 2.28 -3.17
N ILE A 65 0.24 1.27 -2.87
CA ILE A 65 -0.84 1.39 -1.87
C ILE A 65 -0.25 1.80 -0.52
N ARG A 66 0.76 1.08 -0.02
CA ARG A 66 1.40 1.34 1.27
C ARG A 66 2.00 2.75 1.37
N ARG A 67 2.63 3.22 0.29
CA ARG A 67 3.16 4.60 0.23
C ARG A 67 2.07 5.66 0.28
N ILE A 68 0.91 5.41 -0.34
CA ILE A 68 -0.23 6.33 -0.30
C ILE A 68 -0.81 6.38 1.11
N GLU A 69 -1.08 5.23 1.74
CA GLU A 69 -1.57 5.13 3.12
C GLU A 69 -0.66 5.89 4.09
N ALA A 70 0.65 5.61 4.06
CA ALA A 70 1.62 6.27 4.93
C ALA A 70 1.69 7.80 4.70
N ARG A 71 1.51 8.27 3.47
CA ARG A 71 1.46 9.71 3.16
C ARG A 71 0.21 10.36 3.76
N GLU A 72 -0.94 9.69 3.66
CA GLU A 72 -2.20 10.21 4.21
C GLU A 72 -2.18 10.22 5.75
N GLU A 73 -1.65 9.19 6.39
CA GLU A 73 -1.47 9.12 7.85
C GLU A 73 -0.58 10.25 8.36
N ARG A 74 0.56 10.52 7.68
CA ARG A 74 1.46 11.62 8.03
C ARG A 74 0.80 12.99 7.87
N ALA A 75 0.00 13.19 6.81
CA ALA A 75 -0.74 14.43 6.60
C ALA A 75 -1.78 14.67 7.72
N MET A 76 -2.41 13.60 8.21
CA MET A 76 -3.33 13.69 9.35
C MET A 76 -2.58 14.00 10.65
N ALA A 77 -1.47 13.31 10.94
CA ALA A 77 -0.63 13.58 12.11
C ALA A 77 -0.05 15.00 12.14
N GLY A 78 0.33 15.56 10.98
CA GLY A 78 0.80 16.94 10.87
C GLY A 78 -0.28 17.99 11.16
N SER A 79 -1.55 17.68 10.87
CA SER A 79 -2.68 18.59 11.10
C SER A 79 -3.10 18.70 12.57
N VAL A 80 -2.75 17.72 13.41
CA VAL A 80 -3.04 17.72 14.85
C VAL A 80 -2.02 18.56 15.66
N ASN A 81 -0.85 18.86 15.08
CA ASN A 81 0.22 19.60 15.75
C ASN A 81 0.22 21.12 15.50
N TYR A 82 -0.82 21.68 14.87
CA TYR A 82 -0.96 23.13 14.72
C TYR A 82 -2.07 23.67 15.65
N SER A 83 -1.69 23.93 16.90
CA SER A 83 -2.43 24.83 17.78
C SER A 83 -1.71 26.18 17.75
N PRO A 84 -2.21 27.22 17.05
CA PRO A 84 -1.66 28.55 17.22
C PRO A 84 -1.96 28.97 18.67
N GLY A 85 -0.92 29.32 19.43
CA GLY A 85 -1.00 29.73 20.83
C GLY A 85 -2.16 30.70 21.06
N GLY A 86 -2.97 30.52 22.09
CA GLY A 86 -2.51 30.51 23.47
C GLY A 86 -2.38 31.98 23.89
N CYS A 87 -3.49 32.53 24.37
CA CYS A 87 -3.61 33.91 24.86
C CYS A 87 -2.50 34.22 25.88
N ILE A 88 -1.62 35.17 25.55
CA ILE A 88 -0.80 35.84 26.56
C ILE A 88 -1.65 36.97 27.15
N GLU A 89 -2.28 36.71 28.30
CA GLU A 89 -2.74 37.79 29.17
C GLU A 89 -1.50 38.47 29.74
N SER A 90 -1.22 39.67 29.25
CA SER A 90 -0.20 40.55 29.82
C SER A 90 -0.75 41.15 31.11
N GLU A 91 -0.47 40.52 32.25
CA GLU A 91 -0.48 41.22 33.53
C GLU A 91 0.61 42.28 33.51
N ILE A 92 0.23 43.54 33.34
CA ILE A 92 1.06 44.68 33.75
C ILE A 92 0.41 45.25 35.01
N SER A 93 0.97 44.85 36.15
CA SER A 93 0.76 45.50 37.44
C SER A 93 2.09 46.14 37.86
N GLN A 94 2.15 47.47 37.77
CA GLN A 94 2.67 48.45 38.74
C GLN A 94 2.94 49.79 38.05
#